data_AF-A0A2I1HDR2-F1
#
_entry.id   AF-A0A2I1HDR2-F1
#
_cell.length_a   1.000
_cell.length_b   1.000
_cell.length_c   1.000
_cell.angle_alpha   90.00
_cell.angle_beta   90.00
_cell.angle_gamma   90.00
#
_symmetry.space_group_name_H-M   'P 1'
#
loop_
_entity.id
_entity.type
_entity.pdbx_description
1 polymer ?
#
loop_
_entity_poly.entity_id
_entity_poly.type
_entity_poly.pdbx_seq_one_letter_code
_entity_poly.pdbx_strand_id
1 'polypeptide(L)'
;MGMAPVFNGKSDEDVNEWIEEIETKFESTGRNVGNNNVNITTFAIGGLKGSALRWYREMKEANAGNLVNWTNVANDNNLRERIREKFEGAEKVLRIATRGNVLADVYQIEDFINGLKTELVEGVRLNDPANLNAAITRAKLVERVKNEKLMHEIKHKLQEK
;
A
#
# COMPACT_ATOMS: atom_id res chain seq x y z
N MET A 1 -24.29 -11.00 -26.50
CA MET A 1 -23.92 -11.43 -25.13
C MET A 1 -22.96 -10.39 -24.57
N GLY A 2 -23.23 -9.84 -23.40
CA GLY A 2 -22.33 -8.88 -22.75
C GLY A 2 -20.98 -9.53 -22.43
N MET A 3 -19.88 -8.83 -22.71
CA MET A 3 -18.55 -9.25 -22.26
C MET A 3 -18.35 -8.85 -20.80
N ALA A 4 -17.60 -9.66 -20.07
CA ALA A 4 -17.24 -9.33 -18.70
C ALA A 4 -16.33 -8.08 -18.66
N PRO A 5 -16.57 -7.14 -17.72
CA PRO A 5 -15.64 -6.07 -17.41
C PRO A 5 -14.22 -6.60 -17.23
N VAL A 6 -13.23 -5.91 -17.79
CA VAL A 6 -11.82 -6.32 -17.70
C VAL A 6 -11.23 -5.82 -16.39
N PHE A 7 -10.45 -6.68 -15.72
CA PHE A 7 -9.63 -6.31 -14.57
C PHE A 7 -8.23 -6.87 -14.70
N ASN A 8 -7.22 -5.99 -14.70
CA ASN A 8 -5.82 -6.37 -14.84
C ASN A 8 -5.14 -6.59 -13.48
N GLY A 9 -5.73 -6.11 -12.39
CA GLY A 9 -5.14 -6.12 -11.05
C GLY A 9 -4.00 -5.10 -10.92
N LYS A 10 -4.13 -3.95 -11.59
CA LYS A 10 -3.20 -2.82 -11.47
C LYS A 10 -3.63 -1.89 -10.32
N SER A 11 -2.70 -1.05 -9.86
CA SER A 11 -2.92 -0.13 -8.73
C SER A 11 -3.87 1.03 -9.03
N ASP A 12 -4.16 1.30 -10.31
CA ASP A 12 -5.08 2.32 -10.79
C ASP A 12 -6.49 1.76 -11.07
N GLU A 13 -6.72 0.46 -10.85
CA GLU A 13 -8.04 -0.18 -10.99
C GLU A 13 -8.63 -0.45 -9.60
N ASP A 14 -9.90 -0.09 -9.39
CA ASP A 14 -10.64 -0.38 -8.16
C ASP A 14 -11.32 -1.75 -8.26
N VAL A 15 -10.94 -2.67 -7.37
CA VAL A 15 -11.51 -4.02 -7.34
C VAL A 15 -12.97 -4.04 -6.88
N ASN A 16 -13.38 -3.11 -6.01
CA ASN A 16 -14.75 -3.01 -5.54
C ASN A 16 -15.66 -2.48 -6.67
N GLU A 17 -15.22 -1.44 -7.39
CA GLU A 17 -15.93 -0.95 -8.58
C GLU A 17 -16.06 -2.06 -9.64
N TRP A 18 -14.98 -2.80 -9.91
CA TRP A 18 -15.02 -3.91 -10.85
C TRP A 18 -15.99 -5.02 -10.40
N ILE A 19 -16.02 -5.38 -9.11
CA ILE A 19 -16.97 -6.37 -8.56
C ILE A 19 -18.42 -5.92 -8.81
N GLU A 20 -18.74 -4.65 -8.54
CA GLU A 20 -20.06 -4.08 -8.77
C GLU A 20 -20.44 -4.11 -10.27
N GLU A 21 -19.48 -3.81 -11.16
CA GLU A 21 -19.69 -3.93 -12.60
C GLU A 21 -19.95 -5.38 -13.05
N ILE A 22 -19.25 -6.36 -12.47
CA ILE A 22 -19.47 -7.78 -12.78
C ILE A 22 -20.89 -8.18 -12.41
N GLU A 23 -21.33 -7.85 -11.19
CA GLU A 23 -22.65 -8.17 -10.67
C GLU A 23 -23.74 -7.51 -11.54
N THR A 24 -23.62 -6.22 -11.79
CA THR A 24 -24.57 -5.44 -12.61
C THR A 24 -24.65 -5.95 -14.05
N LYS A 25 -23.50 -6.17 -14.71
CA LYS A 25 -23.49 -6.65 -16.11
C LYS A 25 -23.92 -8.09 -16.22
N PHE A 26 -23.66 -8.93 -15.21
CA PHE A 26 -24.16 -10.29 -15.19
C PHE A 26 -25.69 -10.31 -15.10
N GLU A 27 -26.27 -9.53 -14.18
CA GLU A 27 -27.72 -9.37 -14.05
C GLU A 27 -28.36 -8.88 -15.35
N SER A 28 -27.75 -7.90 -16.01
CA SER A 28 -28.25 -7.38 -17.29
C SER A 28 -28.22 -8.41 -18.43
N THR A 29 -27.48 -9.52 -18.28
CA THR A 29 -27.51 -10.61 -19.27
C THR A 29 -28.74 -11.51 -19.18
N GLY A 30 -29.50 -11.44 -18.07
CA GLY A 30 -30.65 -12.31 -17.81
C GLY A 30 -30.28 -13.79 -17.57
N ARG A 31 -28.99 -14.10 -17.36
CA ARG A 31 -28.53 -15.46 -17.06
C ARG A 31 -28.91 -15.84 -15.63
N ASN A 32 -29.33 -17.09 -15.44
CA ASN A 32 -29.43 -17.66 -14.10
C ASN A 32 -28.02 -17.78 -13.50
N VAL A 33 -27.86 -17.47 -12.21
CA VAL A 33 -26.58 -17.60 -11.48
C VAL A 33 -26.04 -19.04 -11.43
N GLY A 34 -26.92 -20.03 -11.62
CA GLY A 34 -26.61 -21.46 -11.59
C GLY A 34 -26.39 -21.97 -10.16
N ASN A 35 -26.31 -23.29 -10.01
CA ASN A 35 -25.99 -23.91 -8.73
C ASN A 35 -24.64 -23.38 -8.23
N ASN A 36 -24.59 -22.97 -6.96
CA ASN A 36 -23.39 -22.41 -6.35
C ASN A 36 -22.79 -21.21 -7.10
N ASN A 37 -23.62 -20.42 -7.80
CA ASN A 37 -23.20 -19.21 -8.53
C ASN A 37 -22.17 -19.45 -9.65
N VAL A 38 -22.10 -20.66 -10.20
CA VAL A 38 -21.09 -21.04 -11.20
C VAL A 38 -21.08 -20.16 -12.46
N ASN A 39 -22.23 -19.63 -12.86
CA ASN A 39 -22.34 -18.86 -14.10
C ASN A 39 -21.75 -17.46 -13.94
N ILE A 40 -21.99 -16.80 -12.81
CA ILE A 40 -21.37 -15.50 -12.50
C ILE A 40 -19.89 -15.67 -12.19
N THR A 41 -19.47 -16.77 -11.54
CA THR A 41 -18.04 -17.10 -11.36
C THR A 41 -17.33 -17.16 -12.71
N THR A 42 -17.91 -17.92 -13.66
CA THR A 42 -17.33 -18.11 -15.00
C THR A 42 -17.30 -16.80 -15.79
N PHE A 43 -18.35 -15.98 -15.66
CA PHE A 43 -18.41 -14.65 -16.25
C PHE A 43 -17.29 -13.75 -15.70
N ALA A 44 -17.13 -13.69 -14.38
CA ALA A 44 -16.11 -12.89 -13.74
C ALA A 44 -14.68 -13.29 -14.13
N ILE A 45 -14.39 -14.60 -14.14
CA ILE A 45 -13.09 -15.14 -14.57
C ILE A 45 -12.77 -14.72 -16.01
N GLY A 46 -13.78 -14.62 -16.89
CA GLY A 46 -13.62 -14.15 -18.26
C GLY A 46 -13.10 -12.71 -18.38
N GLY A 47 -13.30 -11.89 -17.35
CA GLY A 47 -12.82 -10.51 -17.26
C GLY A 47 -11.38 -10.38 -16.75
N LEU A 48 -10.81 -11.41 -16.14
CA LEU A 48 -9.47 -11.32 -15.54
C LEU A 48 -8.37 -11.30 -16.61
N LYS A 49 -7.44 -10.36 -16.46
CA LYS A 49 -6.23 -10.20 -17.27
C LYS A 49 -5.02 -9.91 -16.37
N GLY A 50 -3.83 -9.80 -16.96
CA GLY A 50 -2.62 -9.34 -16.28
C GLY A 50 -2.33 -10.05 -14.96
N SER A 51 -2.05 -9.25 -13.93
CA SER A 51 -1.74 -9.70 -12.57
C SER A 51 -2.90 -10.46 -11.92
N ALA A 52 -4.14 -10.02 -12.17
CA ALA A 52 -5.33 -10.67 -11.63
C ALA A 52 -5.52 -12.10 -12.17
N LEU A 53 -5.34 -12.29 -13.48
CA LEU A 53 -5.42 -13.62 -14.10
C LEU A 53 -4.28 -14.54 -13.62
N ARG A 54 -3.07 -14.01 -13.47
CA ARG A 54 -1.93 -14.78 -12.96
C ARG A 54 -2.21 -15.27 -11.54
N TRP A 55 -2.61 -14.37 -10.65
CA TRP A 55 -2.98 -14.71 -9.28
C TRP A 55 -4.08 -15.76 -9.22
N TYR A 56 -5.16 -15.61 -10.00
CA TYR A 56 -6.25 -16.59 -10.03
C TYR A 56 -5.75 -18.01 -10.40
N ARG A 57 -4.84 -18.11 -11.38
CA ARG A 57 -4.25 -19.40 -11.79
C ARG A 57 -3.40 -20.01 -10.68
N GLU A 58 -2.51 -19.22 -10.06
CA GLU A 58 -1.66 -19.67 -8.95
C GLU A 58 -2.49 -20.19 -7.78
N MET A 59 -3.58 -19.48 -7.43
CA MET A 59 -4.47 -19.88 -6.33
C MET A 59 -5.25 -21.16 -6.65
N LYS A 60 -5.66 -21.33 -7.92
CA LYS A 60 -6.31 -22.55 -8.40
C LYS A 60 -5.36 -23.75 -8.35
N GLU A 61 -4.10 -23.57 -8.73
CA GLU A 61 -3.07 -24.61 -8.71
C GLU A 61 -2.68 -25.01 -7.27
N ALA A 62 -2.63 -24.04 -6.35
CA ALA A 62 -2.30 -24.28 -4.95
C ALA A 62 -3.42 -24.97 -4.14
N ASN A 63 -4.58 -25.26 -4.75
CA ASN A 63 -5.81 -25.70 -4.07
C ASN A 63 -6.14 -24.84 -2.84
N ALA A 64 -5.76 -23.56 -2.89
CA ALA A 64 -5.93 -22.64 -1.79
C ALA A 64 -7.40 -22.25 -1.75
N GLY A 65 -8.25 -23.01 -1.05
CA GLY A 65 -9.66 -22.71 -0.75
C GLY A 65 -10.61 -22.62 -1.96
N ASN A 66 -11.92 -22.61 -1.68
CA ASN A 66 -13.00 -22.74 -2.66
C ASN A 66 -13.14 -21.52 -3.61
N LEU A 67 -12.30 -21.42 -4.66
CA LEU A 67 -12.47 -20.47 -5.78
C LEU A 67 -13.65 -20.80 -6.72
N VAL A 68 -14.55 -21.68 -6.29
CA VAL A 68 -15.54 -22.33 -7.15
C VAL A 68 -16.76 -21.43 -7.37
N ASN A 69 -17.06 -20.58 -6.40
CA ASN A 69 -18.31 -19.84 -6.33
C ASN A 69 -18.02 -18.34 -6.22
N TRP A 70 -18.84 -17.52 -6.88
CA TRP A 70 -18.78 -16.06 -6.73
C TRP A 70 -19.12 -15.65 -5.30
N THR A 71 -20.18 -16.23 -4.74
CA THR A 71 -20.57 -16.14 -3.31
C THR A 71 -20.99 -17.52 -2.79
N ASN A 72 -20.92 -17.74 -1.47
CA ASN A 72 -21.36 -18.96 -0.78
C ASN A 72 -22.25 -18.61 0.43
N VAL A 73 -23.01 -19.57 0.97
CA VAL A 73 -23.93 -19.34 2.11
C VAL A 73 -23.20 -18.85 3.38
N ALA A 74 -21.91 -19.18 3.53
CA ALA A 74 -21.05 -18.72 4.64
C ALA A 74 -20.27 -17.41 4.34
N ASN A 75 -20.37 -16.87 3.12
CA ASN A 75 -19.86 -15.59 2.64
C ASN A 75 -18.36 -15.25 2.81
N ASP A 76 -17.49 -16.16 3.22
CA ASP A 76 -16.13 -15.82 3.70
C ASP A 76 -14.95 -16.35 2.87
N ASN A 77 -15.13 -17.40 2.04
CA ASN A 77 -14.03 -18.01 1.28
C ASN A 77 -14.41 -18.28 -0.19
N ASN A 78 -14.96 -17.26 -0.85
CA ASN A 78 -15.43 -17.29 -2.24
C ASN A 78 -14.58 -16.38 -3.15
N LEU A 79 -14.77 -16.45 -4.47
CA LEU A 79 -13.95 -15.69 -5.42
C LEU A 79 -14.07 -14.17 -5.21
N ARG A 80 -15.27 -13.66 -4.90
CA ARG A 80 -15.54 -12.24 -4.68
C ARG A 80 -14.75 -11.67 -3.50
N GLU A 81 -14.78 -12.35 -2.35
CA GLU A 81 -14.03 -11.91 -1.17
C GLU A 81 -12.52 -12.01 -1.38
N ARG A 82 -12.04 -13.09 -1.98
CA ARG A 82 -10.59 -13.30 -2.12
C ARG A 82 -9.94 -12.38 -3.13
N ILE A 83 -10.64 -12.06 -4.21
CA ILE A 83 -10.12 -11.07 -5.16
C ILE A 83 -10.17 -9.68 -4.55
N ARG A 84 -11.22 -9.35 -3.78
CA ARG A 84 -11.24 -8.13 -2.96
C ARG A 84 -10.04 -8.08 -2.03
N GLU A 85 -9.87 -9.04 -1.12
CA GLU A 85 -8.76 -9.06 -0.16
C GLU A 85 -7.38 -8.91 -0.83
N LYS A 86 -7.18 -9.61 -1.96
CA LYS A 86 -5.92 -9.57 -2.69
C LYS A 86 -5.61 -8.19 -3.28
N PHE A 87 -6.60 -7.53 -3.87
CA PHE A 87 -6.39 -6.33 -4.68
C PHE A 87 -6.82 -5.03 -3.98
N GLU A 88 -7.70 -5.09 -2.98
CA GLU A 88 -8.01 -4.02 -2.02
C GLU A 88 -6.82 -3.79 -1.08
N GLY A 89 -6.14 -4.86 -0.66
CA GLY A 89 -4.88 -4.78 0.10
C GLY A 89 -3.67 -4.36 -0.76
N ALA A 90 -3.71 -4.65 -2.05
CA ALA A 90 -2.69 -4.20 -3.00
C ALA A 90 -2.71 -2.67 -3.13
N GLU A 91 -3.87 -1.99 -3.04
CA GLU A 91 -3.88 -0.53 -2.95
C GLU A 91 -3.19 -0.01 -1.69
N LYS A 92 -3.32 -0.66 -0.53
CA LYS A 92 -2.67 -0.14 0.68
C LYS A 92 -1.14 -0.29 0.60
N VAL A 93 -0.65 -1.42 0.12
CA VAL A 93 0.79 -1.71 0.04
C VAL A 93 1.45 -1.13 -1.22
N LEU A 94 0.78 -1.14 -2.39
CA LEU A 94 1.27 -0.46 -3.60
C LEU A 94 1.02 1.05 -3.56
N ARG A 95 0.02 1.62 -2.89
CA ARG A 95 -0.01 3.09 -2.71
C ARG A 95 1.08 3.56 -1.75
N ILE A 96 1.56 2.69 -0.85
CA ILE A 96 2.78 2.90 -0.06
C ILE A 96 4.04 2.71 -0.93
N ALA A 97 4.11 1.65 -1.73
CA ALA A 97 5.31 1.31 -2.53
C ALA A 97 5.45 2.11 -3.84
N THR A 98 4.35 2.60 -4.41
CA THR A 98 4.26 3.28 -5.72
C THR A 98 3.90 4.75 -5.58
N ARG A 99 3.92 5.30 -4.35
CA ARG A 99 4.12 6.74 -4.08
C ARG A 99 5.54 7.21 -4.42
N GLY A 100 6.11 6.71 -5.53
CA GLY A 100 7.19 7.19 -6.40
C GLY A 100 8.49 7.82 -5.87
N ASN A 101 8.57 8.27 -4.63
CA ASN A 101 9.73 8.89 -3.97
C ASN A 101 9.73 8.61 -2.46
N VAL A 102 8.61 8.28 -1.80
CA VAL A 102 8.55 8.19 -0.33
C VAL A 102 9.46 7.11 0.25
N LEU A 103 9.55 5.90 -0.32
CA LEU A 103 10.47 4.88 0.19
C LEU A 103 11.93 5.30 0.01
N ALA A 104 12.27 5.86 -1.16
CA ALA A 104 13.61 6.38 -1.43
C ALA A 104 13.94 7.57 -0.50
N ASP A 105 12.99 8.46 -0.25
CA ASP A 105 13.11 9.60 0.66
C ASP A 105 13.25 9.12 2.11
N VAL A 106 12.50 8.11 2.54
CA VAL A 106 12.63 7.50 3.88
C VAL A 106 14.00 6.85 4.05
N TYR A 107 14.48 6.09 3.05
CA TYR A 107 15.84 5.54 3.09
C TYR A 107 16.90 6.65 3.11
N GLN A 108 16.75 7.71 2.29
CA GLN A 108 17.68 8.84 2.29
C GLN A 108 17.67 9.63 3.61
N ILE A 109 16.50 9.78 4.26
CA ILE A 109 16.37 10.41 5.57
C ILE A 109 17.07 9.56 6.63
N GLU A 110 16.81 8.25 6.67
CA GLU A 110 17.44 7.36 7.65
C GLU A 110 18.95 7.26 7.44
N ASP A 111 19.42 7.12 6.21
CA ASP A 111 20.85 7.09 5.89
C ASP A 111 21.55 8.39 6.30
N PHE A 112 20.92 9.55 6.03
CA PHE A 112 21.42 10.84 6.47
C PHE A 112 21.47 10.95 8.00
N ILE A 113 20.38 10.62 8.69
CA ILE A 113 20.28 10.71 10.16
C ILE A 113 21.29 9.77 10.82
N ASN A 114 21.45 8.55 10.32
CA ASN A 114 22.41 7.58 10.84
C ASN A 114 23.87 7.99 10.57
N GLY A 115 24.12 8.83 9.55
CA GLY A 115 25.43 9.42 9.28
C GLY A 115 25.77 10.67 10.11
N LEU A 116 24.82 11.21 10.89
CA LEU A 116 25.08 12.36 11.77
C LEU A 116 25.90 11.94 13.00
N LYS A 117 26.58 12.92 13.61
CA LYS A 117 27.11 12.75 14.97
C LYS A 117 25.98 12.35 15.91
N THR A 118 26.21 11.33 16.74
CA THR A 118 25.21 10.75 17.66
C THR A 118 24.44 11.81 18.46
N GLU A 119 25.13 12.87 18.83
CA GLU A 119 24.60 13.97 19.62
C GLU A 119 23.59 14.89 18.91
N LEU A 120 23.45 14.76 17.59
CA LEU A 120 22.50 15.50 16.75
C LEU A 120 21.29 14.63 16.37
N VAL A 121 21.45 13.30 16.37
CA VAL A 121 20.46 12.32 15.89
C VAL A 121 19.12 12.50 16.59
N GLU A 122 19.11 12.55 17.92
CA GLU A 122 17.87 12.66 18.71
C GLU A 122 17.10 13.95 18.39
N GLY A 123 17.80 15.09 18.31
CA GLY A 123 17.20 16.39 18.02
C GLY A 123 16.61 16.51 16.61
N VAL A 124 17.11 15.70 15.66
CA VAL A 124 16.57 15.59 14.30
C VAL A 124 15.39 14.64 14.25
N ARG A 125 15.49 13.46 14.87
CA ARG A 125 14.42 12.44 14.90
C ARG A 125 13.14 12.91 15.58
N LEU A 126 13.26 13.63 16.70
CA LEU A 126 12.09 14.14 17.45
C LEU A 126 11.21 15.10 16.63
N ASN A 127 11.72 15.65 15.54
CA ASN A 127 10.98 16.57 14.66
C ASN A 127 10.34 15.87 13.44
N ASP A 128 10.44 14.54 13.34
CA ASP A 128 9.83 13.71 12.29
C ASP A 128 9.91 14.32 10.88
N PRO A 129 11.12 14.45 10.31
CA PRO A 129 11.31 15.17 9.05
C PRO A 129 10.67 14.46 7.86
N ALA A 130 9.81 15.17 7.13
CA ALA A 130 9.05 14.62 5.99
C ALA A 130 9.89 14.34 4.72
N ASN A 131 11.12 14.86 4.62
CA ASN A 131 12.06 14.63 3.50
C ASN A 131 13.50 14.99 3.91
N LEU A 132 14.48 14.65 3.04
CA LEU A 132 15.90 14.89 3.27
C LEU A 132 16.23 16.37 3.54
N ASN A 133 15.62 17.31 2.81
CA ASN A 133 15.86 18.74 3.02
C ASN A 133 15.38 19.23 4.39
N ALA A 134 14.25 18.71 4.89
CA ALA A 134 13.77 18.98 6.24
C ALA A 134 14.74 18.41 7.29
N ALA A 135 15.25 17.20 7.10
CA ALA A 135 16.24 16.58 7.99
C ALA A 135 17.56 17.40 8.03
N ILE A 136 18.07 17.81 6.86
CA ILE A 136 19.28 18.66 6.75
C ILE A 136 19.08 20.00 7.45
N THR A 137 17.94 20.65 7.22
CA THR A 137 17.62 21.95 7.83
C THR A 137 17.58 21.84 9.35
N ARG A 138 16.96 20.76 9.86
CA ARG A 138 16.89 20.51 11.30
C ARG A 138 18.25 20.20 11.90
N ALA A 139 19.07 19.38 11.24
CA ALA A 139 20.41 19.03 11.72
C ALA A 139 21.28 20.28 11.91
N LYS A 140 21.27 21.20 10.93
CA LYS A 140 21.97 22.49 11.01
C LYS A 140 21.48 23.36 12.18
N LEU A 141 20.16 23.38 12.42
CA LEU A 141 19.59 24.15 13.53
C LEU A 141 20.00 23.58 14.88
N VAL A 142 19.89 22.26 15.07
CA VAL A 142 20.25 21.59 16.32
C VAL A 142 21.73 21.80 16.64
N GLU A 143 22.61 21.65 15.64
CA GLU A 143 24.04 21.89 15.79
C GLU A 143 24.34 23.34 16.20
N ARG A 144 23.69 24.32 15.55
CA ARG A 144 23.86 25.74 15.87
C ARG A 144 23.45 26.04 17.31
N VAL A 145 22.24 25.64 17.72
CA VAL A 145 21.71 25.90 19.07
C VAL A 145 22.63 25.28 20.12
N LYS A 146 23.14 24.08 19.86
CA LYS A 146 24.06 23.40 20.79
C LYS A 146 25.38 24.14 20.92
N ASN A 147 25.96 24.61 19.81
CA ASN A 147 27.19 25.40 19.83
C ASN A 147 27.00 26.74 20.56
N GLU A 148 25.88 27.43 20.34
CA GLU A 148 25.55 28.68 21.04
C GLU A 148 25.42 28.45 22.55
N LYS A 149 24.74 27.38 22.97
CA LYS A 149 24.61 27.01 24.38
C LYS A 149 25.98 26.73 25.03
N LEU A 150 26.82 25.94 24.36
CA LEU A 150 28.17 25.63 24.86
C LEU A 150 29.01 26.90 25.00
N MET A 151 28.95 27.80 24.02
CA MET A 151 29.65 29.09 24.07
C MET A 151 29.18 29.97 25.23
N HIS A 152 27.88 29.98 25.51
CA HIS A 152 27.33 30.72 26.66
C HIS A 152 27.80 30.14 27.99
N GLU A 153 27.79 28.81 28.15
CA GLU A 153 28.29 28.14 29.36
C GLU A 153 29.78 28.39 29.59
N ILE A 154 30.60 28.38 28.52
CA ILE A 154 32.03 28.69 28.62
C ILE A 154 32.25 30.13 29.06
N LYS A 155 31.54 31.10 28.46
CA LYS A 155 31.64 32.52 28.83
C LYS A 155 31.27 32.74 30.29
N HIS A 156 30.19 32.13 30.76
CA HIS A 156 29.77 32.22 32.15
C HIS A 156 30.87 31.73 33.10
N LYS A 157 31.41 30.53 32.85
CA LYS A 157 32.49 29.94 33.67
C LYS A 157 33.80 30.73 33.67
N LEU A 158 34.06 31.52 32.62
CA LEU A 158 35.23 32.41 32.55
C LEU A 158 35.02 33.73 33.32
N GLN A 159 33.77 34.16 33.53
CA GLN A 159 33.43 35.36 34.30
C GLN A 159 33.34 35.08 35.81
N GLU A 160 33.19 33.82 36.21
CA GLU A 160 33.18 33.36 37.61
C GLU A 160 34.58 33.03 38.18
N LYS A 161 35.64 33.23 37.39
CA LYS A 161 37.05 33.09 37.79
C LYS A 161 37.73 34.44 37.90
#